data_AF-A0A7Y9MUR3-F1
#
_entry.id   AF-A0A7Y9MUR3-F1
#
_cell.length_a   1.000
_cell.length_b   1.000
_cell.length_c   1.000
_cell.angle_alpha   90.00
_cell.angle_beta   90.00
_cell.angle_gamma   90.00
#
_symmetry.space_group_name_H-M   'P 1'
#
loop_
_entity.id
_entity.type
_entity.pdbx_description
1 polymer ?
#
loop_
_entity_poly.entity_id
_entity_poly.type
_entity_poly.pdbx_seq_one_letter_code
_entity_poly.pdbx_strand_id
1 'polypeptide(L)'
;MAEKADKAVLAEGVSATLYQGTFVVNNGTGQTITNVSVKHTCGNFVNTSVAVSLAPGESAPPVKLEAQTGSNDYWSLSFQMGNVSRSRSSKQCNYETEDAPNTCVIALYDDSFSVITPKSSPCLNNAYD
;
A
#
# COMPACT_ATOMS: atom_id res chain seq x y z
N MET A 1 -30.41 -3.26 -7.77
CA MET A 1 -30.31 -3.26 -6.30
C MET A 1 -28.86 -2.99 -5.98
N ALA A 2 -28.54 -1.80 -5.48
CA ALA A 2 -27.16 -1.43 -5.14
C ALA A 2 -27.07 -1.40 -3.61
N GLU A 3 -26.34 -2.36 -3.08
CA GLU A 3 -26.00 -2.44 -1.65
C GLU A 3 -25.00 -1.32 -1.36
N LYS A 4 -25.45 -0.29 -0.64
CA LYS A 4 -24.56 0.73 -0.09
C LYS A 4 -23.75 0.06 1.01
N ALA A 5 -22.44 -0.07 0.79
CA ALA A 5 -21.52 -0.39 1.87
C ALA A 5 -21.55 0.77 2.89
N ASP A 6 -22.17 0.52 4.05
CA ASP A 6 -22.11 1.42 5.19
C ASP A 6 -20.66 1.51 5.67
N LYS A 7 -20.03 2.65 5.37
CA LYS A 7 -18.77 3.05 6.02
C LYS A 7 -19.09 3.16 7.51
N ALA A 8 -18.41 2.40 8.36
CA ALA A 8 -18.52 2.56 9.80
C ALA A 8 -18.15 4.01 10.15
N VAL A 9 -19.16 4.82 10.45
CA VAL A 9 -18.99 6.19 10.95
C VAL A 9 -18.63 6.05 12.42
N LEU A 10 -17.49 6.61 12.83
CA LEU A 10 -17.11 6.69 14.24
C LEU A 10 -18.26 7.36 15.03
N ALA A 11 -18.61 6.81 16.19
CA ALA A 11 -19.63 7.38 17.06
C ALA A 11 -19.30 8.83 17.41
N GLU A 12 -20.34 9.66 17.59
CA GLU A 12 -20.17 11.07 17.97
C GLU A 12 -19.29 11.19 19.23
N GLY A 13 -18.22 11.98 19.12
CA GLY A 13 -17.25 12.21 20.21
C GLY A 13 -15.96 11.37 20.15
N VAL A 14 -15.83 10.42 19.22
CA VAL A 14 -14.56 9.70 18.98
C VAL A 14 -13.78 10.35 17.85
N SER A 15 -12.72 11.09 18.19
CA SER A 15 -11.79 11.64 17.18
C SER A 15 -10.85 10.54 16.68
N ALA A 16 -10.71 10.41 15.36
CA ALA A 16 -9.67 9.57 14.77
C ALA A 16 -8.29 10.02 15.26
N THR A 17 -7.48 9.07 15.75
CA THR A 17 -6.10 9.33 16.14
C THR A 17 -5.19 9.07 14.95
N LEU A 18 -4.47 10.10 14.51
CA LEU A 18 -3.47 10.02 13.46
C LEU A 18 -2.21 9.34 13.98
N TYR A 19 -1.65 8.44 13.19
CA TYR A 19 -0.32 7.88 13.39
C TYR A 19 0.40 7.78 12.05
N GLN A 20 1.72 7.74 12.11
CA GLN A 20 2.57 7.94 10.94
C GLN A 20 3.72 6.96 10.94
N GLY A 21 4.12 6.58 9.74
CA GLY A 21 5.36 5.86 9.49
C GLY A 21 5.86 6.16 8.09
N THR A 22 6.44 5.16 7.46
CA THR A 22 6.88 5.23 6.07
C THR A 22 6.49 3.95 5.33
N PHE A 23 6.44 4.01 4.02
CA PHE A 23 6.47 2.82 3.19
C PHE A 23 7.55 2.92 2.12
N VAL A 24 8.05 1.75 1.72
CA VAL A 24 9.02 1.60 0.65
C VAL A 24 8.52 0.57 -0.36
N VAL A 25 8.75 0.82 -1.65
CA VAL A 25 8.38 -0.12 -2.73
C VAL A 25 9.63 -0.85 -3.17
N ASN A 26 9.62 -2.18 -3.11
CA ASN A 26 10.72 -3.04 -3.49
C ASN A 26 10.35 -3.87 -4.73
N ASN A 27 11.30 -3.96 -5.67
CA ASN A 27 11.15 -4.81 -6.84
C ASN A 27 11.70 -6.23 -6.58
N GLY A 28 10.79 -7.17 -6.31
CA GLY A 28 11.08 -8.59 -6.14
C GLY A 28 10.85 -9.46 -7.39
N THR A 29 10.59 -8.87 -8.56
CA THR A 29 10.26 -9.61 -9.80
C THR A 29 11.45 -10.33 -10.44
N GLY A 30 12.67 -10.06 -9.97
CA GLY A 30 13.89 -10.55 -10.63
C GLY A 30 14.18 -9.90 -11.99
N GLN A 31 13.35 -8.95 -12.45
CA GLN A 31 13.53 -8.18 -13.68
C GLN A 31 13.45 -6.67 -13.41
N THR A 32 13.94 -5.84 -14.33
CA THR A 32 13.71 -4.39 -14.21
C THR A 32 12.24 -4.08 -14.47
N ILE A 33 11.60 -3.36 -13.55
CA ILE A 33 10.24 -2.84 -13.72
C ILE A 33 10.28 -1.33 -13.97
N THR A 34 9.33 -0.82 -14.74
CA THR A 34 9.24 0.61 -15.09
C THR A 34 7.85 1.16 -14.81
N ASN A 35 7.72 2.50 -14.81
CA ASN A 35 6.46 3.20 -14.56
C ASN A 35 5.77 2.73 -13.26
N VAL A 36 6.57 2.57 -12.20
CA VAL A 36 6.10 2.08 -10.91
C VAL A 36 5.31 3.20 -10.23
N SER A 37 4.11 2.87 -9.78
CA SER A 37 3.26 3.75 -8.99
C SER A 37 2.61 2.93 -7.89
N VAL A 38 2.76 3.35 -6.63
CA VAL A 38 2.08 2.75 -5.48
C VAL A 38 1.43 3.87 -4.69
N LYS A 39 0.13 3.75 -4.49
CA LYS A 39 -0.72 4.71 -3.79
C LYS A 39 -1.36 4.04 -2.59
N HIS A 40 -1.16 4.66 -1.44
CA HIS A 40 -1.84 4.38 -0.18
C HIS A 40 -2.95 5.40 0.05
N THR A 41 -4.11 4.96 0.55
CA THR A 41 -5.18 5.85 1.00
C THR A 41 -5.78 5.39 2.32
N CYS A 42 -5.92 6.31 3.28
CA CYS A 42 -6.56 6.06 4.57
C CYS A 42 -7.35 7.31 5.00
N GLY A 43 -8.67 7.20 5.12
CA GLY A 43 -9.53 8.37 5.39
C GLY A 43 -9.38 9.45 4.30
N ASN A 44 -8.83 10.61 4.67
CA ASN A 44 -8.53 11.73 3.75
C ASN A 44 -7.05 11.78 3.33
N PHE A 45 -6.22 10.87 3.82
CA PHE A 45 -4.80 10.82 3.50
C PHE A 45 -4.56 10.05 2.20
N VAL A 46 -3.67 10.58 1.37
CA VAL A 46 -3.19 9.96 0.14
C VAL A 46 -1.68 10.08 0.11
N ASN A 47 -0.99 8.94 0.04
CA ASN A 47 0.46 8.90 -0.04
C ASN A 47 0.88 8.11 -1.29
N THR A 48 1.76 8.66 -2.11
CA THR A 48 2.12 8.06 -3.41
C THR A 48 3.63 7.95 -3.54
N SER A 49 4.10 6.76 -3.89
CA SER A 49 5.46 6.50 -4.36
C SER A 49 5.45 6.29 -5.87
N VAL A 50 6.39 6.92 -6.57
CA VAL A 50 6.59 6.77 -8.01
C VAL A 50 8.06 6.51 -8.30
N ALA A 51 8.34 5.64 -9.27
CA ALA A 51 9.68 5.43 -9.79
C ALA A 51 9.61 5.17 -11.30
N VAL A 52 10.51 5.81 -12.05
CA VAL A 52 10.62 5.61 -13.51
C VAL A 52 11.02 4.17 -13.81
N SER A 53 11.98 3.65 -13.04
CA SER A 53 12.51 2.30 -13.16
C SER A 53 13.01 1.83 -11.79
N LEU A 54 12.91 0.51 -11.53
CA LEU A 54 13.57 -0.16 -10.41
C LEU A 54 14.23 -1.43 -10.94
N ALA A 55 15.55 -1.58 -10.72
CA ALA A 55 16.27 -2.81 -10.99
C ALA A 55 15.83 -3.94 -10.02
N PRO A 56 16.15 -5.22 -10.32
CA PRO A 56 15.87 -6.31 -9.38
C PRO A 56 16.49 -6.06 -8.00
N GLY A 57 15.67 -6.18 -6.95
CA GLY A 57 16.07 -5.92 -5.56
C GLY A 57 16.16 -4.45 -5.17
N GLU A 58 16.06 -3.52 -6.14
CA GLU A 58 16.06 -2.08 -5.87
C GLU A 58 14.77 -1.65 -5.18
N SER A 59 14.88 -0.59 -4.39
CA SER A 59 13.75 0.03 -3.72
C SER A 59 13.60 1.49 -4.13
N ALA A 60 12.37 1.96 -4.30
CA ALA A 60 12.08 3.38 -4.43
C ALA A 60 12.44 4.13 -3.13
N PRO A 61 12.66 5.46 -3.18
CA PRO A 61 12.78 6.25 -1.96
C PRO A 61 11.58 6.06 -1.01
N PRO A 62 11.80 5.97 0.32
CA PRO A 62 10.70 5.87 1.27
C PRO A 62 9.75 7.07 1.19
N VAL A 63 8.46 6.80 1.32
CA VAL A 63 7.39 7.82 1.32
C VAL A 63 6.71 7.81 2.69
N LYS A 64 6.32 8.99 3.17
CA LYS A 64 5.53 9.13 4.40
C LYS A 64 4.23 8.32 4.28
N LEU A 65 3.89 7.56 5.31
CA LEU A 65 2.61 6.86 5.44
C LEU A 65 1.82 7.54 6.54
N GLU A 66 0.62 8.00 6.21
CA GLU A 66 -0.32 8.60 7.16
C GLU A 66 -1.59 7.74 7.26
N ALA A 67 -1.86 7.24 8.46
CA ALA A 67 -3.00 6.39 8.76
C ALA A 67 -3.72 6.88 10.02
N GLN A 68 -4.96 6.44 10.21
CA GLN A 68 -5.75 6.88 11.36
C GLN A 68 -6.66 5.76 11.88
N THR A 69 -6.90 5.77 13.18
CA THR A 69 -7.82 4.80 13.81
C THR A 69 -9.22 4.94 13.23
N GLY A 70 -9.89 3.82 12.98
CA GLY A 70 -11.26 3.81 12.45
C GLY A 70 -11.34 4.06 10.93
N SER A 71 -10.25 3.92 10.20
CA SER A 71 -10.22 3.93 8.75
C SER A 71 -9.38 2.77 8.24
N ASN A 72 -9.77 2.21 7.09
CA ASN A 72 -9.00 1.16 6.44
C ASN A 72 -7.95 1.79 5.52
N ASP A 73 -6.80 1.13 5.43
CA ASP A 73 -5.76 1.46 4.47
C ASP A 73 -5.98 0.66 3.19
N TYR A 74 -6.08 1.38 2.07
CA TYR A 74 -6.22 0.80 0.74
C TYR A 74 -5.00 1.09 -0.11
N TRP A 75 -4.53 0.06 -0.80
CA TRP A 75 -3.37 0.10 -1.67
C TRP A 75 -3.78 -0.08 -3.12
N SER A 76 -3.29 0.81 -3.97
CA SER A 76 -3.37 0.68 -5.42
C SER A 76 -1.97 0.74 -5.98
N LEU A 77 -1.66 -0.09 -6.95
CA LEU A 77 -0.33 -0.16 -7.54
C LEU A 77 -0.40 -0.47 -9.03
N SER A 78 0.64 -0.07 -9.74
CA SER A 78 0.86 -0.42 -11.14
C SER A 78 2.33 -0.36 -11.51
N PHE A 79 2.77 -1.22 -12.42
CA PHE A 79 4.08 -1.16 -13.06
C PHE A 79 4.07 -1.89 -14.40
N GLN A 80 5.11 -1.67 -15.19
CA GLN A 80 5.41 -2.42 -16.41
C GLN A 80 6.60 -3.35 -16.17
N MET A 81 6.47 -4.60 -16.59
CA MET A 81 7.52 -5.62 -16.57
C MET A 81 7.69 -6.17 -17.99
N GLY A 82 8.66 -5.62 -18.73
CA GLY A 82 8.76 -5.85 -20.18
C GLY A 82 7.48 -5.38 -20.90
N ASN A 83 6.83 -6.30 -21.60
CA ASN A 83 5.56 -6.03 -22.32
C ASN A 83 4.31 -6.32 -21.47
N VAL A 84 4.48 -6.63 -20.18
CA VAL A 84 3.40 -7.01 -19.28
C VAL A 84 3.11 -5.86 -18.33
N SER A 85 1.86 -5.39 -18.34
CA SER A 85 1.36 -4.45 -17.35
C SER A 85 0.82 -5.22 -16.15
N ARG A 86 1.20 -4.81 -14.94
CA ARG A 86 0.63 -5.29 -13.68
C ARG A 86 -0.06 -4.14 -12.98
N SER A 87 -1.24 -4.40 -12.44
CA SER A 87 -1.95 -3.43 -11.63
C SER A 87 -2.88 -4.10 -10.64
N ARG A 88 -3.12 -3.41 -9.52
CA ARG A 88 -4.20 -3.72 -8.60
C ARG A 88 -4.79 -2.42 -8.11
N SER A 89 -6.10 -2.34 -8.04
CA SER A 89 -6.79 -1.20 -7.40
C SER A 89 -7.39 -1.57 -6.05
N SER A 90 -7.33 -0.62 -5.12
CA SER A 90 -8.08 -0.62 -3.86
C SER A 90 -8.02 -1.92 -3.03
N LYS A 91 -6.84 -2.54 -2.91
CA LYS A 91 -6.64 -3.68 -2.02
C LYS A 91 -6.54 -3.20 -0.57
N GLN A 92 -7.48 -3.62 0.29
CA GLN A 92 -7.43 -3.32 1.73
C GLN A 92 -6.30 -4.11 2.40
N CYS A 93 -5.37 -3.39 3.04
CA CYS A 93 -4.28 -3.94 3.85
C CYS A 93 -3.84 -2.88 4.88
N ASN A 94 -4.18 -3.09 6.15
CA ASN A 94 -4.02 -2.07 7.18
C ASN A 94 -2.56 -1.88 7.62
N TYR A 95 -2.21 -0.64 7.89
CA TYR A 95 -1.06 -0.25 8.71
C TYR A 95 -1.60 0.17 10.07
N GLU A 96 -1.31 -0.59 11.12
CA GLU A 96 -1.95 -0.43 12.42
C GLU A 96 -1.15 0.49 13.34
N THR A 97 -1.77 0.99 14.41
CA THR A 97 -1.08 1.89 15.37
C THR A 97 0.19 1.29 15.94
N GLU A 98 0.26 -0.04 16.11
CA GLU A 98 1.44 -0.72 16.63
C GLU A 98 2.61 -0.71 15.65
N ASP A 99 2.34 -0.63 14.34
CA ASP A 99 3.35 -0.57 13.29
C ASP A 99 4.10 0.76 13.30
N ALA A 100 3.47 1.83 13.77
CA ALA A 100 4.09 3.15 13.88
C ALA A 100 5.28 3.16 14.87
N PRO A 101 6.35 3.94 14.59
CA PRO A 101 6.59 4.77 13.39
C PRO A 101 7.36 4.03 12.27
N ASN A 102 7.32 2.70 12.26
CA ASN A 102 8.22 1.87 11.45
C ASN A 102 7.79 1.81 9.97
N THR A 103 8.69 1.30 9.14
CA THR A 103 8.49 1.20 7.69
C THR A 103 7.69 -0.04 7.30
N CYS A 104 6.64 0.16 6.50
CA CYS A 104 5.93 -0.87 5.76
C CYS A 104 6.64 -1.16 4.42
N VAL A 105 6.76 -2.43 4.02
CA VAL A 105 7.40 -2.81 2.75
C VAL A 105 6.35 -3.28 1.75
N ILE A 106 6.31 -2.65 0.59
CA ILE A 106 5.50 -3.08 -0.55
C ILE A 106 6.39 -3.87 -1.50
N ALA A 107 6.31 -5.20 -1.45
CA ALA A 107 7.10 -6.09 -2.29
C ALA A 107 6.30 -6.47 -3.55
N LEU A 108 6.85 -6.20 -4.72
CA LEU A 108 6.25 -6.53 -6.02
C LEU A 108 6.90 -7.78 -6.61
N TYR A 109 6.10 -8.77 -6.99
CA TYR A 109 6.54 -10.01 -7.67
C TYR A 109 5.86 -10.14 -9.04
N ASP A 110 6.18 -11.19 -9.79
CA ASP A 110 5.74 -11.35 -11.18
C ASP A 110 4.21 -11.46 -11.34
N ASP A 111 3.56 -12.12 -10.38
CA ASP A 111 2.14 -12.47 -10.40
C ASP A 111 1.36 -11.96 -9.18
N SER A 112 2.07 -11.41 -8.19
CA SER A 112 1.49 -11.02 -6.91
C SER A 112 2.29 -9.92 -6.23
N PHE A 113 1.72 -9.33 -5.19
CA PHE A 113 2.41 -8.39 -4.32
C PHE A 113 2.08 -8.62 -2.85
N SER A 114 2.95 -8.13 -1.98
CA SER A 114 2.76 -8.18 -0.54
C SER A 114 2.87 -6.78 0.07
N VAL A 115 2.01 -6.50 1.04
CA VAL A 115 2.11 -5.36 1.96
C VAL A 115 2.59 -5.92 3.28
N ILE A 116 3.87 -5.74 3.58
CA ILE A 116 4.54 -6.30 4.75
C ILE A 116 4.60 -5.24 5.82
N THR A 117 3.74 -5.39 6.81
CA THR A 117 3.70 -4.59 8.03
C THR A 117 4.81 -5.01 8.99
N PRO A 118 5.39 -4.07 9.75
CA PRO A 118 6.53 -4.34 10.62
C PRO A 118 6.18 -5.16 11.89
N LYS A 119 4.93 -5.08 12.38
CA LYS A 119 4.49 -5.80 13.59
C LYS A 119 3.13 -6.46 13.43
N SER A 120 2.16 -5.74 12.85
CA SER A 120 0.82 -6.26 12.63
C SER A 120 0.81 -7.33 11.54
N SER A 121 -0.36 -7.95 11.28
CA SER A 121 -0.48 -9.03 10.31
C SER A 121 -0.29 -8.53 8.86
N PRO A 122 0.66 -9.11 8.09
CA PRO A 122 0.90 -8.66 6.73
C PRO A 122 -0.15 -9.15 5.75
N CYS A 123 -0.24 -8.44 4.63
CA CYS A 123 -1.08 -8.77 3.48
C CYS A 123 -0.22 -9.45 2.42
N LEU A 124 -0.17 -10.78 2.40
CA LEU A 124 0.75 -11.52 1.54
C LEU A 124 0.11 -12.02 0.25
N ASN A 125 0.91 -12.12 -0.81
CA ASN A 125 0.60 -12.84 -2.05
C ASN A 125 -0.73 -12.43 -2.72
N ASN A 126 -0.99 -11.13 -2.79
CA ASN A 126 -2.17 -10.59 -3.42
C ASN A 126 -2.01 -10.59 -4.94
N ALA A 127 -2.94 -11.23 -5.64
CA ALA A 127 -2.94 -11.23 -7.10
C ALA A 127 -3.19 -9.83 -7.67
N TYR A 128 -2.56 -9.56 -8.82
CA TYR A 128 -2.94 -8.45 -9.69
C TYR A 128 -4.30 -8.70 -10.36
N ASP A 129 -4.87 -7.65 -10.95
CA ASP A 129 -6.09 -7.72 -11.78
C ASP A 129 -5.78 -8.24 -13.19
#